data_AF-A0A850BNG1-F1
#
_entry.id   AF-A0A850BNG1-F1
#
_cell.length_a   1.000
_cell.length_b   1.000
_cell.length_c   1.000
_cell.angle_alpha   90.00
_cell.angle_beta   90.00
_cell.angle_gamma   90.00
#
_symmetry.space_group_name_H-M   'P 1'
#
loop_
_entity.id
_entity.type
_entity.pdbx_description
1 polymer ?
#
loop_
_entity_poly.entity_id
_entity_poly.type
_entity_poly.pdbx_seq_one_letter_code
_entity_poly.pdbx_strand_id
1 'polypeptide(L)'
;MSAYRCRIARSASRSWLLRLWLAASGICIASPSFATPCVEPNDCASTFCVDGVCCDSACAGMCEACSAAAKGGGADGTCGLAMAGSVCDPAHCDGLSFSFVGDATCDAAGLCVYPAPESCLHNNPCQFDLCGDTGCEVVIKNDGTECGAGEV
;
A
#
# COMPACT_ATOMS: atom_id res chain seq x y z
N MET A 1 4.04 -22.35 6.09
CA MET A 1 4.96 -22.07 7.21
C MET A 1 6.38 -21.94 6.67
N SER A 2 6.84 -20.71 6.44
CA SER A 2 8.16 -20.45 5.86
C SER A 2 9.24 -20.56 6.94
N ALA A 3 10.13 -21.54 6.79
CA ALA A 3 11.22 -21.80 7.72
C ALA A 3 12.39 -20.84 7.44
N TYR A 4 12.55 -19.82 8.28
CA TYR A 4 13.74 -18.98 8.29
C TYR A 4 14.97 -19.82 8.66
N ARG A 5 15.73 -20.26 7.65
CA ARG A 5 17.00 -20.98 7.85
C ARG A 5 18.12 -19.99 8.11
N CYS A 6 18.47 -19.83 9.38
CA CYS A 6 19.72 -19.19 9.80
C CYS A 6 20.90 -20.09 9.37
N ARG A 7 21.54 -19.76 8.24
CA ARG A 7 22.70 -20.50 7.72
C ARG A 7 23.94 -20.08 8.52
N ILE A 8 24.23 -20.83 9.58
CA ILE A 8 25.42 -20.66 10.42
C ILE A 8 26.67 -20.76 9.53
N ALA A 9 27.43 -19.68 9.42
CA ALA A 9 28.76 -19.71 8.80
C ALA A 9 29.65 -20.63 9.63
N ARG A 10 30.02 -21.80 9.08
CA ARG A 10 30.94 -22.73 9.73
C ARG A 10 32.35 -22.13 9.72
N SER A 11 32.76 -21.41 10.77
CA SER A 11 34.18 -21.17 11.00
C SER A 11 34.79 -22.42 11.63
N ALA A 12 35.59 -23.11 10.82
CA ALA A 12 36.37 -24.26 11.24
C ALA A 12 37.60 -23.76 12.02
N SER A 13 37.61 -23.89 13.34
CA SER A 13 38.86 -23.83 14.09
C SER A 13 38.79 -24.72 15.33
N ARG A 14 39.47 -25.85 15.20
CA ARG A 14 39.73 -26.88 16.20
C ARG A 14 40.60 -26.28 17.31
N SER A 15 40.19 -26.36 18.59
CA SER A 15 41.09 -26.46 19.76
C SER A 15 40.28 -26.59 21.05
N TRP A 16 40.51 -27.69 21.77
CA TRP A 16 39.64 -28.24 22.81
C TRP A 16 39.86 -27.69 24.25
N LEU A 17 40.56 -26.57 24.47
CA LEU A 17 41.12 -26.29 25.82
C LEU A 17 41.04 -24.89 26.44
N LEU A 18 40.32 -23.89 25.90
CA LEU A 18 40.07 -22.65 26.67
C LEU A 18 38.61 -22.20 26.59
N ARG A 19 37.80 -22.73 27.51
CA ARG A 19 36.46 -22.23 27.84
C ARG A 19 36.56 -21.31 29.05
N LEU A 20 36.81 -20.01 28.87
CA LEU A 20 36.30 -18.98 29.79
C LEU A 20 36.46 -17.58 29.18
N TRP A 21 35.50 -17.21 28.34
CA TRP A 21 34.95 -15.87 28.10
C TRP A 21 33.94 -16.03 26.96
N LEU A 22 32.73 -16.49 27.30
CA LEU A 22 31.64 -16.66 26.34
C LEU A 22 31.11 -15.28 25.94
N ALA A 23 31.69 -14.68 24.90
CA ALA A 23 31.01 -13.76 23.99
C ALA A 23 30.58 -14.55 22.73
N ALA A 24 29.82 -15.63 22.94
CA ALA A 24 29.40 -16.56 21.88
C ALA A 24 27.91 -16.91 22.01
N SER A 25 27.11 -15.93 22.43
CA SER A 25 25.67 -16.04 22.29
C SER A 25 25.35 -15.75 20.83
N GLY A 26 25.22 -16.81 20.02
CA GLY A 26 24.44 -16.78 18.78
C GLY A 26 22.95 -16.55 19.10
N ILE A 27 22.66 -15.52 19.90
CA ILE A 27 21.34 -14.98 20.09
C ILE A 27 21.14 -14.14 18.83
N CYS A 28 20.40 -14.69 17.88
CA CYS A 28 19.61 -13.83 17.02
C CYS A 28 18.74 -13.03 17.98
N ILE A 29 19.15 -11.79 18.29
CA ILE A 29 18.26 -10.83 18.92
C ILE A 29 17.14 -10.74 17.89
N ALA A 30 15.98 -11.34 18.19
CA ALA A 30 14.83 -11.19 17.33
C ALA A 30 14.65 -9.69 17.16
N SER A 31 14.84 -9.20 15.93
CA SER A 31 14.61 -7.80 15.59
C SER A 31 13.28 -7.41 16.22
N PRO A 32 13.23 -6.35 17.04
CA PRO A 32 12.15 -6.17 17.99
C PRO A 32 10.83 -6.04 17.25
N SER A 33 9.97 -7.06 17.28
CA SER A 33 8.54 -7.03 16.93
C SER A 33 8.12 -6.49 15.54
N PHE A 34 9.02 -5.94 14.74
CA PHE A 34 8.72 -5.43 13.41
C PHE A 34 8.77 -6.63 12.46
N ALA A 35 7.73 -6.86 11.67
CA ALA A 35 7.44 -8.08 10.88
C ALA A 35 6.58 -9.17 11.56
N THR A 36 6.02 -8.94 12.75
CA THR A 36 4.95 -9.82 13.23
C THR A 36 3.61 -9.44 12.58
N PRO A 37 2.74 -10.41 12.26
CA PRO A 37 1.39 -10.10 11.80
C PRO A 37 0.61 -9.39 12.91
N CYS A 38 -0.23 -8.45 12.52
CA CYS A 38 -1.10 -7.70 13.42
C CYS A 38 -2.48 -7.50 12.77
N VAL A 39 -3.49 -7.32 13.62
CA VAL A 39 -4.84 -6.93 13.21
C VAL A 39 -5.12 -5.52 13.72
N GLU A 40 -4.66 -5.21 14.93
CA GLU A 40 -4.85 -3.92 15.57
C GLU A 40 -3.51 -3.23 15.83
N PRO A 41 -3.47 -1.89 15.88
CA PRO A 41 -2.26 -1.14 16.23
C PRO A 41 -1.61 -1.61 17.53
N ASN A 42 -2.44 -1.97 18.52
CA ASN A 42 -2.01 -2.41 19.86
C ASN A 42 -1.34 -3.79 19.88
N ASP A 43 -1.43 -4.58 18.80
CA ASP A 43 -0.70 -5.85 18.68
C ASP A 43 0.81 -5.62 18.53
N CYS A 44 1.19 -4.42 18.10
CA CYS A 44 2.57 -4.04 17.83
C CYS A 44 3.16 -3.25 19.00
N ALA A 45 4.38 -3.58 19.40
CA ALA A 45 5.09 -2.79 20.41
C ALA A 45 5.33 -1.33 19.96
N SER A 46 5.39 -1.10 18.65
CA SER A 46 5.44 0.24 18.05
C SER A 46 4.10 0.94 17.98
N THR A 47 2.98 0.26 18.26
CA THR A 47 1.62 0.75 18.04
C THR A 47 1.27 1.04 16.57
N PHE A 48 2.08 0.55 15.61
CA PHE A 48 1.86 0.75 14.18
C PHE A 48 1.63 -0.59 13.49
N CYS A 49 0.38 -0.83 13.11
CA CYS A 49 -0.03 -1.96 12.28
C CYS A 49 -0.38 -1.45 10.88
N VAL A 50 0.48 -1.70 9.90
CA VAL A 50 0.30 -1.29 8.51
C VAL A 50 0.44 -2.52 7.62
N ASP A 51 -0.44 -2.68 6.63
CA ASP A 51 -0.49 -3.87 5.76
C ASP A 51 -0.60 -5.22 6.52
N GLY A 52 -1.17 -5.20 7.73
CA GLY A 52 -1.28 -6.39 8.58
C GLY A 52 0.06 -6.86 9.17
N VAL A 53 1.10 -6.01 9.17
CA VAL A 53 2.39 -6.26 9.82
C VAL A 53 2.77 -5.12 10.77
N CYS A 54 3.48 -5.47 11.83
CA CYS A 54 4.00 -4.48 12.77
C CYS A 54 5.19 -3.73 12.19
N CYS A 55 5.11 -2.40 12.20
CA CYS A 55 6.03 -1.51 11.52
C CYS A 55 6.86 -0.70 12.52
N ASP A 56 8.05 -0.28 12.12
CA ASP A 56 8.89 0.61 12.91
C ASP A 56 8.27 2.02 13.07
N SER A 57 7.42 2.43 12.12
CA SER A 57 6.69 3.69 12.13
C SER A 57 5.30 3.55 11.48
N ALA A 58 4.53 4.64 11.44
CA ALA A 58 3.19 4.66 10.86
C ALA A 58 3.14 4.56 9.33
N CYS A 59 4.28 4.61 8.63
CA CYS A 59 4.36 4.74 7.16
C CYS A 59 3.47 5.89 6.65
N ALA A 60 3.77 7.12 7.07
CA ALA A 60 2.87 8.27 6.90
C ALA A 60 2.77 8.77 5.43
N GLY A 61 3.63 8.29 4.52
CA GLY A 61 3.50 8.59 3.11
C GLY A 61 2.35 7.82 2.46
N MET A 62 1.58 8.46 1.56
CA MET A 62 0.48 7.82 0.82
C MET A 62 0.95 6.63 -0.05
N CYS A 63 2.24 6.60 -0.38
CA CYS A 63 2.90 5.54 -1.12
C CYS A 63 4.02 4.88 -0.29
N GLU A 64 3.83 4.83 1.02
CA GLU A 64 4.65 4.01 1.90
C GLU A 64 3.88 2.76 2.32
N ALA A 65 4.61 1.66 2.37
CA ALA A 65 4.11 0.36 2.76
C ALA A 65 5.10 -0.30 3.71
N CYS A 66 4.59 -1.22 4.52
CA CYS A 66 5.37 -1.90 5.54
C CYS A 66 5.59 -3.37 5.24
N SER A 67 4.60 -4.03 4.65
CA SER A 67 4.75 -5.41 4.21
C SER A 67 5.61 -5.48 2.95
N ALA A 68 6.44 -6.52 2.85
CA ALA A 68 7.21 -6.81 1.65
C ALA A 68 6.28 -7.02 0.44
N ALA A 69 5.06 -7.54 0.66
CA ALA A 69 4.07 -7.72 -0.40
C ALA A 69 3.61 -6.37 -0.97
N ALA A 70 3.20 -5.41 -0.13
CA ALA A 70 2.73 -4.10 -0.57
C ALA A 70 3.84 -3.23 -1.17
N LYS A 71 5.09 -3.42 -0.73
CA LYS A 71 6.29 -2.80 -1.35
C LYS A 71 6.71 -3.45 -2.67
N GLY A 72 6.24 -4.66 -2.97
CA GLY A 72 6.74 -5.47 -4.09
C GLY A 72 8.13 -6.09 -3.84
N GLY A 73 8.62 -6.04 -2.60
CA GLY A 73 9.90 -6.62 -2.17
C GLY A 73 10.40 -6.11 -0.82
N GLY A 74 11.59 -6.57 -0.41
CA GLY A 74 12.24 -6.17 0.84
C GLY A 74 11.83 -7.01 2.05
N ALA A 75 12.15 -6.52 3.26
CA ALA A 75 11.78 -7.15 4.52
C ALA A 75 10.51 -6.50 5.10
N ASP A 76 9.65 -7.28 5.74
CA ASP A 76 8.50 -6.75 6.49
C ASP A 76 8.97 -5.90 7.68
N GLY A 77 8.10 -5.00 8.14
CA GLY A 77 8.28 -4.26 9.39
C GLY A 77 9.13 -3.00 9.30
N THR A 78 9.70 -2.70 8.14
CA THR A 78 10.32 -1.40 7.87
C THR A 78 9.52 -0.68 6.79
N CYS A 79 9.12 0.56 7.06
CA CYS A 79 8.45 1.38 6.04
C CYS A 79 9.37 1.60 4.84
N GLY A 80 8.80 1.52 3.65
CA GLY A 80 9.49 1.77 2.39
C GLY A 80 8.48 2.09 1.30
N LEU A 81 8.97 2.38 0.09
CA LEU A 81 8.09 2.71 -1.02
C LEU A 81 7.16 1.55 -1.35
N ALA A 82 5.87 1.85 -1.45
CA ALA A 82 4.87 0.96 -2.01
C ALA A 82 5.24 0.63 -3.46
N MET A 83 4.78 -0.54 -3.92
CA MET A 83 4.98 -0.97 -5.29
C MET A 83 4.39 0.06 -6.25
N ALA A 84 5.15 0.43 -7.29
CA ALA A 84 4.66 1.32 -8.33
C ALA A 84 3.40 0.71 -8.98
N GLY A 85 2.36 1.53 -9.16
CA GLY A 85 1.05 1.11 -9.65
C GLY A 85 0.06 0.69 -8.56
N SER A 86 0.48 0.58 -7.29
CA SER A 86 -0.46 0.39 -6.17
C SER A 86 -1.34 1.63 -5.99
N VAL A 87 -2.62 1.42 -5.68
CA VAL A 87 -3.58 2.51 -5.43
C VAL A 87 -3.24 3.19 -4.10
N CYS A 88 -3.02 4.50 -4.13
CA CYS A 88 -2.76 5.34 -2.96
C CYS A 88 -3.94 6.22 -2.57
N ASP A 89 -4.81 6.54 -3.54
CA ASP A 89 -6.07 7.23 -3.33
C ASP A 89 -7.12 6.54 -4.22
N PRO A 90 -8.18 5.97 -3.64
CA PRO A 90 -9.24 5.35 -4.44
C PRO A 90 -9.97 6.40 -5.28
N ALA A 91 -10.51 5.97 -6.41
CA ALA A 91 -11.30 6.84 -7.27
C ALA A 91 -12.42 7.57 -6.49
N HIS A 92 -12.58 8.86 -6.77
CA HIS A 92 -13.52 9.73 -6.05
C HIS A 92 -14.00 10.89 -6.92
N CYS A 93 -15.05 11.57 -6.45
CA CYS A 93 -15.52 12.83 -7.03
C CYS A 93 -14.78 14.03 -6.41
N ASP A 94 -14.40 15.03 -7.20
CA ASP A 94 -13.58 16.19 -6.80
C ASP A 94 -14.28 17.22 -5.88
N GLY A 95 -15.38 16.85 -5.23
CA GLY A 95 -16.16 17.71 -4.33
C GLY A 95 -17.13 18.65 -5.04
N LEU A 96 -17.13 18.73 -6.38
CA LEU A 96 -18.12 19.47 -7.16
C LEU A 96 -19.13 18.57 -7.90
N SER A 97 -19.13 17.26 -7.65
CA SER A 97 -20.05 16.24 -8.22
C SER A 97 -20.04 16.11 -9.75
N PHE A 98 -19.23 16.89 -10.46
CA PHE A 98 -19.18 16.94 -11.91
C PHE A 98 -17.82 16.56 -12.50
N SER A 99 -16.82 16.24 -11.67
CA SER A 99 -15.57 15.65 -12.16
C SER A 99 -15.27 14.36 -11.40
N PHE A 100 -14.97 13.31 -12.16
CA PHE A 100 -14.47 12.06 -11.62
C PHE A 100 -12.94 12.06 -11.68
N VAL A 101 -12.33 11.60 -10.60
CA VAL A 101 -10.89 11.36 -10.49
C VAL A 101 -10.72 9.86 -10.32
N GLY A 102 -10.09 9.21 -11.30
CA GLY A 102 -9.77 7.79 -11.20
C GLY A 102 -8.74 7.49 -10.09
N ASP A 103 -8.50 6.20 -9.82
CA ASP A 103 -7.54 5.77 -8.80
C ASP A 103 -6.18 6.47 -8.99
N ALA A 104 -5.71 7.14 -7.94
CA ALA A 104 -4.35 7.64 -7.91
C ALA A 104 -3.41 6.48 -7.58
N THR A 105 -2.27 6.42 -8.27
CA THR A 105 -1.33 5.32 -8.13
C THR A 105 0.07 5.79 -7.77
N CYS A 106 0.79 4.96 -7.03
CA CYS A 106 2.17 5.25 -6.66
C CYS A 106 3.10 5.16 -7.87
N ASP A 107 3.96 6.15 -8.05
CA ASP A 107 5.07 6.06 -8.99
C ASP A 107 6.30 5.35 -8.37
N ALA A 108 7.36 5.17 -9.15
CA ALA A 108 8.59 4.54 -8.68
C ALA A 108 9.39 5.40 -7.67
N ALA A 109 9.04 6.68 -7.51
CA ALA A 109 9.66 7.59 -6.55
C ALA A 109 8.89 7.68 -5.22
N GLY A 110 7.73 7.02 -5.11
CA GLY A 110 6.89 7.08 -3.93
C GLY A 110 5.94 8.28 -3.90
N LEU A 111 5.67 8.90 -5.06
CA LEU A 111 4.66 9.94 -5.19
C LEU A 111 3.32 9.32 -5.57
N CYS A 112 2.24 9.79 -4.94
CA CYS A 112 0.88 9.47 -5.34
C CYS A 112 0.52 10.32 -6.56
N VAL A 113 0.43 9.71 -7.73
CA VAL A 113 0.16 10.38 -9.00
C VAL A 113 -1.33 10.29 -9.30
N TYR A 114 -1.95 11.46 -9.34
CA TYR A 114 -3.36 11.61 -9.68
C TYR A 114 -3.55 11.66 -11.20
N PRO A 115 -4.52 10.92 -11.76
CA PRO A 115 -4.91 11.09 -13.15
C PRO A 115 -5.54 12.47 -13.37
N ALA A 116 -5.58 12.91 -14.63
CA ALA A 116 -6.32 14.12 -14.97
C ALA A 116 -7.82 13.89 -14.67
N PRO A 117 -8.51 14.86 -14.05
CA PRO A 117 -9.93 14.74 -13.80
C PRO A 117 -10.68 14.68 -15.14
N GLU A 118 -11.64 13.78 -15.22
CA GLU A 118 -12.56 13.70 -16.35
C GLU A 118 -13.87 14.41 -15.99
N SER A 119 -14.26 15.37 -16.83
CA SER A 119 -15.48 16.14 -16.60
C SER A 119 -16.70 15.31 -17.02
N CYS A 120 -17.61 15.05 -16.09
CA CYS A 120 -18.93 14.49 -16.35
C CYS A 120 -19.91 15.54 -16.92
N LEU A 121 -19.41 16.68 -17.42
CA LEU A 121 -20.24 17.74 -17.98
C LEU A 121 -20.52 17.51 -19.48
N HIS A 122 -21.29 16.48 -19.82
CA HIS A 122 -21.90 16.38 -21.16
C HIS A 122 -23.27 17.05 -21.16
N ASN A 123 -23.30 18.35 -21.46
CA ASN A 123 -24.53 19.13 -21.42
C ASN A 123 -25.09 19.36 -22.84
N ASN A 124 -26.30 18.83 -23.05
CA ASN A 124 -27.22 18.97 -24.19
C ASN A 124 -27.18 17.85 -25.26
N PRO A 125 -28.24 16.99 -25.34
CA PRO A 125 -29.54 17.09 -24.65
C PRO A 125 -29.62 16.35 -23.31
N CYS A 126 -28.50 15.80 -22.83
CA CYS A 126 -28.39 15.10 -21.56
C CYS A 126 -28.21 16.12 -20.43
N GLN A 127 -29.06 16.05 -19.42
CA GLN A 127 -29.01 16.95 -18.27
C GLN A 127 -28.23 16.22 -17.15
N PHE A 128 -26.91 16.45 -17.12
CA PHE A 128 -25.96 16.10 -16.06
C PHE A 128 -25.56 14.61 -15.98
N ASP A 129 -24.36 14.25 -16.45
CA ASP A 129 -23.74 13.00 -15.99
C ASP A 129 -23.25 13.23 -14.56
N LEU A 130 -23.79 12.47 -13.61
CA LEU A 130 -23.43 12.56 -12.20
C LEU A 130 -22.14 11.77 -12.00
N CYS A 131 -21.24 12.28 -11.16
CA CYS A 131 -20.12 11.46 -10.71
C CYS A 131 -20.66 10.34 -9.79
N GLY A 132 -20.50 9.09 -10.24
CA GLY A 132 -20.90 7.88 -9.51
C GLY A 132 -19.69 7.13 -8.92
N ASP A 133 -19.96 6.00 -8.26
CA ASP A 133 -18.95 5.23 -7.53
C ASP A 133 -17.88 4.58 -8.44
N THR A 134 -18.15 4.43 -9.73
CA THR A 134 -17.24 3.78 -10.71
C THR A 134 -16.92 4.64 -11.93
N GLY A 135 -17.29 5.93 -11.93
CA GLY A 135 -17.06 6.84 -13.06
C GLY A 135 -18.19 7.84 -13.26
N CYS A 136 -18.16 8.54 -14.40
CA CYS A 136 -19.31 9.35 -14.83
C CYS A 136 -20.50 8.45 -15.19
N GLU A 137 -21.62 8.60 -14.48
CA GLU A 137 -22.87 7.90 -14.75
C GLU A 137 -23.72 8.69 -15.73
N VAL A 138 -24.23 7.98 -16.75
CA VAL A 138 -25.06 8.59 -17.78
C VAL A 138 -26.51 8.75 -17.30
N VAL A 139 -27.03 9.97 -17.29
CA VAL A 139 -28.44 10.25 -16.91
C VAL A 139 -29.32 10.39 -18.15
N ILE A 140 -30.48 9.72 -18.12
CA ILE A 140 -31.52 9.75 -19.18
C ILE A 140 -31.98 11.19 -19.44
N LYS A 141 -32.28 11.55 -20.69
CA LYS A 141 -32.88 12.85 -21.03
C LYS A 141 -34.25 13.02 -20.35
N ASN A 142 -34.72 14.26 -20.23
CA ASN A 142 -36.07 14.58 -19.75
C ASN A 142 -37.21 13.93 -20.58
N ASP A 143 -36.92 13.44 -21.79
CA ASP A 143 -37.87 12.73 -22.65
C ASP A 143 -37.90 11.20 -22.43
N GLY A 144 -37.10 10.67 -21.50
CA GLY A 144 -37.02 9.24 -21.21
C GLY A 144 -36.11 8.45 -22.16
N THR A 145 -35.42 9.09 -23.12
CA THR A 145 -34.44 8.42 -23.98
C THR A 145 -33.06 8.35 -23.32
N GLU A 146 -32.42 7.17 -23.44
CA GLU A 146 -31.06 6.96 -22.96
C GLU A 146 -30.09 7.90 -23.69
N CYS A 147 -29.16 8.48 -22.93
CA CYS A 147 -28.02 9.17 -23.49
C CYS A 147 -27.04 8.10 -23.96
N GLY A 148 -26.78 8.03 -25.27
CA GLY A 148 -25.93 6.98 -25.84
C GLY A 148 -24.52 7.04 -25.25
N ALA A 149 -23.98 5.89 -24.86
CA ALA A 149 -22.58 5.76 -24.48
C ALA A 149 -21.69 6.06 -25.69
N GLY A 150 -21.34 7.34 -25.86
CA GLY A 150 -20.39 7.85 -26.84
C GLY A 150 -20.77 7.58 -28.30
N GLU A 151 -21.35 8.57 -28.98
CA GLU A 151 -21.01 8.82 -30.38
C GLU A 151 -20.76 10.33 -30.58
N VAL A 152 -19.65 10.57 -31.28
CA VAL A 152 -18.96 11.81 -31.69
C VAL A 152 -19.83 13.03 -32.04
#